data_AF-G0A240-F1
#
_entry.id   AF-G0A240-F1
#
_cell.length_a   1.000
_cell.length_b   1.000
_cell.length_c   1.000
_cell.angle_alpha   90.00
_cell.angle_beta   90.00
_cell.angle_gamma   90.00
#
_symmetry.space_group_name_H-M   'P 1'
#
loop_
_entity.id
_entity.type
_entity.pdbx_description
1 polymer ?
#
loop_
_entity_poly.entity_id
_entity_poly.type
_entity_poly.pdbx_seq_one_letter_code
_entity_poly.pdbx_strand_id
1 'polypeptide(L)'
;MERNKRLPLLPALYLTALSALSSTVVQADLLGLTANLPTVTFGATGVIEYNANTSTVTVSGDPSKLFSLFPVIDAEVIDTSTEDIKDIAITFQIDATGNIVPNDAATPDLIVTGAIDVDGDGIVDYSGTLLSAEVSQFGFQNGTSGGDDVFDLRLNRIGGDLAYLYSGRDLAISILSAANNEYATPFDGGFNTTWQSQASGKIGSTPSSSSVPPASDNCHLKMVAKCSVDGGPYRNKCRIKVTKSANHWERYEYAYNGQTFQMSKYGTHGYSIPAWATSFPTTQVTFKYNVTNDGDNPVSNILIEDSFDTPISGYQTSLAPGTSLSTTRTVELSEGIENDVTVLGNHGSEMCASTDIVVVRDKRRERKPHDNDDFKNKGNTN
;
A
#
# COMPACT_ATOMS: atom_id res chain seq x y z
N MET A 1 -49.72 -49.22 -78.05
CA MET A 1 -48.41 -49.91 -78.10
C MET A 1 -47.37 -48.92 -77.58
N GLU A 2 -47.40 -48.67 -76.27
CA GLU A 2 -46.51 -47.73 -75.58
C GLU A 2 -45.14 -48.37 -75.33
N ARG A 3 -44.05 -47.65 -75.64
CA ARG A 3 -42.69 -48.00 -75.21
C ARG A 3 -42.20 -46.99 -74.20
N ASN A 4 -42.34 -47.34 -72.93
CA ASN A 4 -41.61 -46.75 -71.80
C ASN A 4 -40.13 -47.16 -71.88
N LYS A 5 -39.23 -46.19 -72.09
CA LYS A 5 -37.79 -46.36 -71.83
C LYS A 5 -37.44 -45.55 -70.57
N ARG A 6 -37.07 -46.27 -69.51
CA ARG A 6 -36.66 -45.74 -68.21
C ARG A 6 -35.30 -45.05 -68.32
N LEU A 7 -35.19 -43.83 -67.79
CA LEU A 7 -33.92 -43.16 -67.49
C LEU A 7 -33.25 -43.79 -66.26
N PRO A 8 -31.91 -43.86 -66.20
CA PRO A 8 -31.20 -44.28 -65.00
C PRO A 8 -31.12 -43.13 -63.99
N LEU A 9 -31.52 -43.39 -62.74
CA LEU A 9 -31.28 -42.51 -61.60
C LEU A 9 -29.78 -42.53 -61.24
N LEU A 10 -29.12 -41.37 -61.32
CA LEU A 10 -27.85 -41.12 -60.63
C LEU A 10 -28.15 -40.74 -59.16
N PRO A 11 -27.49 -41.34 -58.16
CA PRO A 11 -27.56 -40.85 -56.79
C PRO A 11 -26.71 -39.58 -56.65
N ALA A 12 -27.35 -38.45 -56.33
CA ALA A 12 -26.68 -37.22 -55.95
C ALA A 12 -26.08 -37.39 -54.55
N LEU A 13 -24.76 -37.57 -54.47
CA LEU A 13 -24.00 -37.63 -53.24
C LEU A 13 -23.82 -36.18 -52.72
N TYR A 14 -24.70 -35.73 -51.82
CA TYR A 14 -24.54 -34.46 -51.11
C TYR A 14 -23.51 -34.64 -49.99
N LEU A 15 -22.27 -34.19 -50.22
CA LEU A 15 -21.24 -34.09 -49.20
C LEU A 15 -21.46 -32.79 -48.41
N THR A 16 -22.28 -32.85 -47.35
CA THR A 16 -22.40 -31.75 -46.40
C THR A 16 -21.13 -31.70 -45.55
N ALA A 17 -20.19 -30.84 -45.91
CA ALA A 17 -19.07 -30.46 -45.06
C ALA A 17 -19.62 -29.67 -43.87
N LEU A 18 -19.96 -30.36 -42.79
CA LEU A 18 -20.27 -29.77 -41.49
C LEU A 18 -18.94 -29.30 -40.90
N SER A 19 -18.52 -28.09 -41.24
CA SER A 19 -17.42 -27.41 -40.56
C SER A 19 -17.87 -27.17 -39.12
N ALA A 20 -17.45 -28.05 -38.21
CA ALA A 20 -17.57 -27.83 -36.79
C ALA A 20 -16.74 -26.58 -36.46
N LEU A 21 -17.41 -25.44 -36.36
CA LEU A 21 -16.84 -24.25 -35.76
C LEU A 21 -16.65 -24.59 -34.28
N SER A 22 -15.43 -24.97 -33.92
CA SER A 22 -15.01 -24.98 -32.52
C SER A 22 -15.16 -23.55 -32.02
N SER A 23 -16.15 -23.29 -31.17
CA SER A 23 -16.22 -22.02 -30.45
C SER A 23 -14.96 -21.91 -29.62
N THR A 24 -14.02 -21.08 -30.04
CA THR A 24 -12.93 -20.65 -29.17
C THR A 24 -13.57 -19.82 -28.08
N VAL A 25 -13.65 -20.39 -26.87
CA VAL A 25 -14.05 -19.64 -25.69
C VAL A 25 -13.00 -18.56 -25.52
N VAL A 26 -13.40 -17.30 -25.70
CA VAL A 26 -12.56 -16.16 -25.35
C VAL A 26 -12.46 -16.18 -23.83
N GLN A 27 -11.30 -16.59 -23.32
CA GLN A 27 -10.99 -16.54 -21.89
C GLN A 27 -10.60 -15.09 -21.53
N ALA A 28 -10.88 -14.66 -20.30
CA ALA A 28 -10.35 -13.39 -19.80
C ALA A 28 -8.86 -13.57 -19.52
N ASP A 29 -8.01 -12.94 -20.33
CA ASP A 29 -6.57 -12.90 -20.09
C ASP A 29 -6.25 -12.19 -18.77
N LEU A 30 -5.10 -12.51 -18.16
CA LEU A 30 -4.58 -11.74 -17.01
C LEU A 30 -4.53 -10.26 -17.35
N LEU A 31 -4.93 -9.42 -16.39
CA LEU A 31 -4.94 -7.97 -16.51
C LEU A 31 -3.51 -7.39 -16.52
N GLY A 32 -2.51 -8.16 -16.07
CA GLY A 32 -1.10 -7.74 -16.04
C GLY A 32 -0.83 -6.69 -14.97
N LEU A 33 -1.65 -6.68 -13.91
CA LEU A 33 -1.54 -5.71 -12.83
C LEU A 33 -0.34 -6.03 -11.94
N THR A 34 0.30 -4.98 -11.44
CA THR A 34 1.32 -5.10 -10.39
C THR A 34 0.78 -4.51 -9.09
N ALA A 35 0.76 -5.30 -8.02
CA ALA A 35 0.45 -4.87 -6.66
C ALA A 35 1.65 -4.12 -6.05
N ASN A 36 1.68 -2.80 -6.19
CA ASN A 36 2.71 -1.92 -5.62
C ASN A 36 2.42 -1.57 -4.16
N LEU A 37 3.37 -0.91 -3.48
CA LEU A 37 3.19 -0.38 -2.13
C LEU A 37 2.08 0.69 -2.07
N PRO A 38 1.37 0.82 -0.94
CA PRO A 38 1.34 -0.08 0.24
C PRO A 38 0.78 -1.47 -0.11
N THR A 39 1.08 -2.49 0.69
CA THR A 39 0.67 -3.88 0.41
C THR A 39 0.19 -4.63 1.63
N VAL A 40 -0.88 -5.41 1.45
CA VAL A 40 -1.38 -6.40 2.43
C VAL A 40 -1.21 -7.80 1.82
N THR A 41 -0.52 -8.70 2.52
CA THR A 41 -0.37 -10.10 2.08
C THR A 41 -1.31 -11.03 2.84
N PHE A 42 -1.69 -12.16 2.23
CA PHE A 42 -2.38 -13.25 2.91
C PHE A 42 -1.76 -14.61 2.53
N GLY A 43 -1.75 -15.50 3.51
CA GLY A 43 -1.03 -16.77 3.42
C GLY A 43 -1.78 -17.86 2.65
N ALA A 44 -1.12 -19.01 2.49
CA ALA A 44 -1.68 -20.18 1.83
C ALA A 44 -2.83 -20.85 2.59
N THR A 45 -3.25 -20.37 3.75
CA THR A 45 -4.47 -20.88 4.41
C THR A 45 -5.74 -20.35 3.76
N GLY A 46 -5.63 -19.39 2.84
CA GLY A 46 -6.76 -18.87 2.09
C GLY A 46 -7.39 -19.90 1.16
N VAL A 47 -8.59 -19.59 0.72
CA VAL A 47 -9.41 -20.41 -0.18
C VAL A 47 -9.96 -19.51 -1.28
N ILE A 48 -9.97 -20.01 -2.50
CA ILE A 48 -10.73 -19.44 -3.61
C ILE A 48 -11.73 -20.49 -4.11
N GLU A 49 -12.99 -20.08 -4.23
CA GLU A 49 -14.11 -20.93 -4.65
C GLU A 49 -14.90 -20.21 -5.75
N TYR A 50 -15.40 -20.99 -6.71
CA TYR A 50 -16.42 -20.55 -7.65
C TYR A 50 -17.64 -21.46 -7.57
N ASN A 51 -18.83 -20.87 -7.43
CA ASN A 51 -20.10 -21.59 -7.44
C ASN A 51 -20.84 -21.38 -8.77
N ALA A 52 -20.89 -22.43 -9.60
CA ALA A 52 -21.51 -22.36 -10.93
C ALA A 52 -23.04 -22.12 -10.90
N ASN A 53 -23.72 -22.36 -9.78
CA ASN A 53 -25.17 -22.12 -9.67
C ASN A 53 -25.49 -20.64 -9.42
N THR A 54 -24.61 -19.93 -8.71
CA THR A 54 -24.80 -18.51 -8.35
C THR A 54 -23.89 -17.58 -9.13
N SER A 55 -22.99 -18.14 -9.95
CA SER A 55 -21.99 -17.38 -10.70
C SER A 55 -21.08 -16.55 -9.79
N THR A 56 -20.86 -17.01 -8.55
CA THR A 56 -20.14 -16.26 -7.51
C THR A 56 -18.72 -16.79 -7.35
N VAL A 57 -17.74 -15.90 -7.36
CA VAL A 57 -16.37 -16.17 -6.90
C VAL A 57 -16.26 -15.64 -5.48
N THR A 58 -15.73 -16.47 -4.58
CA THR A 58 -15.41 -16.10 -3.20
C THR A 58 -13.95 -16.39 -2.93
N VAL A 59 -13.23 -15.40 -2.38
CA VAL A 59 -11.89 -15.55 -1.84
C VAL A 59 -11.96 -15.26 -0.36
N SER A 60 -11.43 -16.15 0.47
CA SER A 60 -11.37 -15.99 1.92
C SER A 60 -9.95 -16.26 2.43
N GLY A 61 -9.50 -15.60 3.49
CA GLY A 61 -8.25 -15.97 4.17
C GLY A 61 -7.71 -14.90 5.12
N ASP A 62 -6.75 -15.29 5.95
CA ASP A 62 -6.22 -14.38 6.97
C ASP A 62 -5.20 -13.40 6.38
N PRO A 63 -5.38 -12.07 6.54
CA PRO A 63 -4.33 -11.12 6.25
C PRO A 63 -3.17 -11.33 7.22
N SER A 64 -1.94 -11.19 6.74
CA SER A 64 -0.73 -11.43 7.53
C SER A 64 0.04 -10.15 7.85
N LYS A 65 0.34 -9.34 6.85
CA LYS A 65 1.27 -8.22 6.99
C LYS A 65 0.86 -7.02 6.15
N LEU A 66 0.86 -5.84 6.76
CA LEU A 66 0.78 -4.54 6.09
C LEU A 66 2.19 -3.94 5.98
N PHE A 67 2.56 -3.52 4.77
CA PHE A 67 3.79 -2.76 4.54
C PHE A 67 3.53 -1.50 3.71
N SER A 68 4.00 -0.34 4.18
CA SER A 68 3.93 0.96 3.50
C SER A 68 5.23 1.74 3.72
N LEU A 69 5.56 2.66 2.81
CA LEU A 69 6.70 3.58 2.95
C LEU A 69 6.29 5.00 3.32
N PHE A 70 5.05 5.39 3.06
CA PHE A 70 4.55 6.75 3.29
C PHE A 70 3.11 6.69 3.81
N PRO A 71 2.89 6.75 5.14
CA PRO A 71 3.89 6.64 6.21
C PRO A 71 4.57 5.27 6.22
N VAL A 72 5.72 5.15 6.89
CA VAL A 72 6.35 3.85 7.03
C VAL A 72 5.56 3.02 8.03
N ILE A 73 5.00 1.92 7.53
CA ILE A 73 4.26 0.96 8.34
C ILE A 73 4.86 -0.40 8.04
N ASP A 74 5.23 -1.11 9.10
CA ASP A 74 5.63 -2.50 9.03
C ASP A 74 4.97 -3.27 10.17
N ALA A 75 3.73 -3.70 9.94
CA ALA A 75 2.89 -4.22 11.00
C ALA A 75 2.24 -5.55 10.63
N GLU A 76 2.10 -6.42 11.62
CA GLU A 76 1.29 -7.63 11.50
C GLU A 76 -0.19 -7.28 11.61
N VAL A 77 -1.02 -7.96 10.83
CA VAL A 77 -2.48 -7.89 11.02
C VAL A 77 -2.86 -8.95 12.06
N ILE A 78 -3.37 -8.48 13.19
CA ILE A 78 -3.66 -9.31 14.37
C ILE A 78 -5.16 -9.39 14.64
N ASP A 79 -5.54 -10.45 15.35
CA ASP A 79 -6.85 -10.58 15.98
C ASP A 79 -6.82 -9.84 17.32
N THR A 80 -7.86 -9.06 17.62
CA THR A 80 -7.96 -8.37 18.94
C THR A 80 -9.18 -8.78 19.74
N SER A 81 -10.24 -9.24 19.07
CA SER A 81 -11.49 -9.66 19.69
C SER A 81 -12.25 -10.64 18.80
N THR A 82 -13.36 -11.19 19.30
CA THR A 82 -14.28 -12.00 18.47
C THR A 82 -15.02 -11.18 17.42
N GLU A 83 -15.03 -9.84 17.55
CA GLU A 83 -15.65 -8.92 16.58
C GLU A 83 -14.60 -8.35 15.60
N ASP A 84 -13.30 -8.49 15.90
CA ASP A 84 -12.16 -8.02 15.11
C ASP A 84 -11.28 -9.20 14.67
N ILE A 85 -11.93 -10.24 14.15
CA ILE A 85 -11.22 -11.36 13.53
C ILE A 85 -10.61 -10.86 12.23
N LYS A 86 -9.32 -11.13 12.05
CA LYS A 86 -8.63 -10.80 10.82
C LYS A 86 -9.15 -11.70 9.71
N ASP A 87 -9.62 -11.08 8.63
CA ASP A 87 -10.18 -11.79 7.49
C ASP A 87 -10.01 -10.95 6.23
N ILE A 88 -9.87 -11.62 5.10
CA ILE A 88 -10.01 -11.06 3.77
C ILE A 88 -11.16 -11.80 3.14
N ALA A 89 -12.26 -11.09 2.89
CA ALA A 89 -13.39 -11.61 2.13
C ALA A 89 -13.49 -10.85 0.81
N ILE A 90 -13.43 -11.56 -0.31
CA ILE A 90 -13.71 -11.04 -1.65
C ILE A 90 -14.87 -11.83 -2.22
N THR A 91 -15.98 -11.19 -2.57
CA THR A 91 -17.14 -11.85 -3.17
C THR A 91 -17.67 -11.04 -4.34
N PHE A 92 -17.68 -11.61 -5.54
CA PHE A 92 -18.18 -10.95 -6.74
C PHE A 92 -18.79 -11.98 -7.70
N GLN A 93 -19.53 -11.49 -8.72
CA GLN A 93 -20.15 -12.36 -9.72
C GLN A 93 -19.46 -12.28 -11.08
N ILE A 94 -19.42 -13.41 -11.79
CA ILE A 94 -18.90 -13.51 -13.15
C ILE A 94 -19.84 -14.32 -14.05
N ASP A 95 -19.82 -14.05 -15.35
CA ASP A 95 -20.49 -14.88 -16.33
C ASP A 95 -19.69 -16.18 -16.63
N ALA A 96 -20.26 -17.06 -17.45
CA ALA A 96 -19.63 -18.33 -17.82
C ALA A 96 -18.31 -18.16 -18.61
N THR A 97 -18.02 -16.96 -19.12
CA THR A 97 -16.77 -16.61 -19.79
C THR A 97 -15.76 -15.92 -18.87
N GLY A 98 -16.12 -15.69 -17.61
CA GLY A 98 -15.26 -15.03 -16.62
C GLY A 98 -15.30 -13.50 -16.68
N ASN A 99 -16.29 -12.88 -17.31
CA ASN A 99 -16.46 -11.43 -17.21
C ASN A 99 -17.22 -11.05 -15.94
N ILE A 100 -16.83 -9.94 -15.31
CA ILE A 100 -17.55 -9.38 -14.15
C ILE A 100 -19.01 -9.11 -14.52
N VAL A 101 -19.93 -9.62 -13.70
CA VAL A 101 -21.33 -9.25 -13.68
C VAL A 101 -21.51 -8.20 -12.58
N PRO A 102 -21.87 -6.95 -12.90
CA PRO A 102 -22.08 -5.92 -11.89
C PRO A 102 -23.11 -6.37 -10.86
N ASN A 103 -22.73 -6.36 -9.59
CA ASN A 103 -23.59 -6.66 -8.46
C ASN A 103 -24.09 -5.37 -7.78
N ASP A 104 -24.66 -5.52 -6.58
CA ASP A 104 -25.19 -4.41 -5.80
C ASP A 104 -24.06 -3.49 -5.29
N ALA A 105 -23.93 -2.32 -5.92
CA ALA A 105 -22.94 -1.30 -5.57
C ALA A 105 -23.09 -0.70 -4.16
N ALA A 106 -24.05 -1.18 -3.35
CA ALA A 106 -24.19 -0.83 -1.94
C ALA A 106 -23.35 -1.73 -1.00
N THR A 107 -22.90 -2.90 -1.46
CA THR A 107 -22.12 -3.85 -0.66
C THR A 107 -20.74 -4.04 -1.28
N PRO A 108 -19.64 -3.67 -0.58
CA PRO A 108 -18.29 -3.85 -1.10
C PRO A 108 -17.97 -5.30 -1.45
N ASP A 109 -17.38 -5.52 -2.62
CA ASP A 109 -16.87 -6.83 -3.03
C ASP A 109 -15.70 -7.31 -2.15
N LEU A 110 -14.76 -6.41 -1.82
CA LEU A 110 -13.64 -6.67 -0.92
C LEU A 110 -13.93 -6.09 0.46
N ILE A 111 -13.68 -6.89 1.50
CA ILE A 111 -13.61 -6.46 2.88
C ILE A 111 -12.35 -7.08 3.50
N VAL A 112 -11.48 -6.24 4.08
CA VAL A 112 -10.36 -6.68 4.92
C VAL A 112 -10.63 -6.21 6.34
N THR A 113 -10.70 -7.14 7.28
CA THR A 113 -10.84 -6.87 8.72
C THR A 113 -9.60 -7.27 9.50
N GLY A 114 -9.49 -6.74 10.71
CA GLY A 114 -8.45 -7.09 11.67
C GLY A 114 -8.03 -5.88 12.48
N ALA A 115 -6.87 -5.97 13.11
CA ALA A 115 -6.27 -4.87 13.83
C ALA A 115 -4.78 -4.71 13.52
N ILE A 116 -4.28 -3.49 13.69
CA ILE A 116 -2.90 -3.10 13.40
C ILE A 116 -2.38 -2.20 14.51
N ASP A 117 -1.21 -2.57 15.01
CA ASP A 117 -0.35 -1.75 15.88
C ASP A 117 0.83 -1.29 14.99
N VAL A 118 0.84 -0.01 14.62
CA VAL A 118 1.78 0.57 13.65
C VAL A 118 3.10 0.92 14.31
N ASP A 119 3.10 1.29 15.58
CA ASP A 119 4.31 1.74 16.29
C ASP A 119 4.94 0.66 17.19
N GLY A 120 4.25 -0.46 17.38
CA GLY A 120 4.69 -1.63 18.11
C GLY A 120 4.66 -1.45 19.63
N ASP A 121 3.87 -0.50 20.15
CA ASP A 121 3.75 -0.25 21.59
C ASP A 121 2.81 -1.23 22.32
N GLY A 122 2.14 -2.12 21.57
CA GLY A 122 1.16 -3.08 22.06
C GLY A 122 -0.25 -2.54 22.19
N ILE A 123 -0.50 -1.29 21.77
CA ILE A 123 -1.81 -0.66 21.66
C ILE A 123 -2.20 -0.66 20.19
N VAL A 124 -3.45 -1.02 19.94
CA VAL A 124 -4.00 -1.09 18.59
C VAL A 124 -4.29 0.33 18.08
N ASP A 125 -3.73 0.69 16.92
CA ASP A 125 -3.95 1.96 16.24
C ASP A 125 -5.17 1.93 15.32
N TYR A 126 -5.37 0.80 14.63
CA TYR A 126 -6.47 0.60 13.68
C TYR A 126 -7.16 -0.74 13.97
N SER A 127 -8.49 -0.78 13.92
CA SER A 127 -9.28 -2.02 14.13
C SER A 127 -10.59 -2.03 13.35
N GLY A 128 -11.21 -3.19 13.18
CA GLY A 128 -12.46 -3.34 12.44
C GLY A 128 -12.22 -3.48 10.93
N THR A 129 -12.92 -2.69 10.10
CA THR A 129 -12.76 -2.73 8.63
C THR A 129 -11.58 -1.87 8.19
N LEU A 130 -10.47 -2.54 7.90
CA LEU A 130 -9.22 -1.93 7.47
C LEU A 130 -9.30 -1.45 6.02
N LEU A 131 -9.84 -2.28 5.11
CA LEU A 131 -10.05 -1.93 3.70
C LEU A 131 -11.40 -2.44 3.20
N SER A 132 -12.00 -1.69 2.28
CA SER A 132 -13.09 -2.15 1.44
C SER A 132 -12.94 -1.63 0.02
N ALA A 133 -13.42 -2.36 -1.00
CA ALA A 133 -13.36 -1.92 -2.40
C ALA A 133 -14.34 -2.69 -3.29
N GLU A 134 -14.57 -2.22 -4.51
CA GLU A 134 -15.42 -2.86 -5.53
C GLU A 134 -14.58 -3.43 -6.68
N VAL A 135 -14.84 -4.67 -7.08
CA VAL A 135 -14.16 -5.32 -8.21
C VAL A 135 -14.66 -4.71 -9.51
N SER A 136 -13.71 -4.25 -10.33
CA SER A 136 -13.98 -3.58 -11.60
C SER A 136 -13.48 -4.37 -12.81
N GLN A 137 -12.46 -5.20 -12.62
CA GLN A 137 -11.91 -6.09 -13.64
C GLN A 137 -11.40 -7.37 -12.97
N PHE A 138 -11.50 -8.48 -13.69
CA PHE A 138 -11.00 -9.79 -13.28
C PHE A 138 -10.31 -10.46 -14.47
N GLY A 139 -9.14 -11.03 -14.23
CA GLY A 139 -8.39 -11.84 -15.18
C GLY A 139 -7.96 -13.14 -14.52
N PHE A 140 -7.77 -14.17 -15.34
CA PHE A 140 -7.34 -15.48 -14.86
C PHE A 140 -6.42 -16.17 -15.88
N GLN A 141 -5.57 -17.06 -15.38
CA GLN A 141 -4.76 -17.94 -16.19
C GLN A 141 -4.76 -19.33 -15.55
N ASN A 142 -5.26 -20.30 -16.30
CA ASN A 142 -5.13 -21.70 -15.95
C ASN A 142 -3.67 -22.11 -16.04
N GLY A 143 -3.16 -22.73 -14.97
CA GLY A 143 -1.84 -23.32 -14.95
C GLY A 143 -1.71 -24.50 -15.93
N THR A 144 -0.52 -25.08 -15.99
CA THR A 144 -0.38 -26.43 -16.55
C THR A 144 -1.15 -27.43 -15.66
N SER A 145 -1.59 -28.57 -16.20
CA SER A 145 -2.28 -29.61 -15.42
C SER A 145 -1.56 -29.93 -14.10
N GLY A 146 -2.20 -29.62 -12.96
CA GLY A 146 -1.65 -29.82 -11.62
C GLY A 146 -0.61 -28.77 -11.16
N GLY A 147 -0.48 -27.67 -11.91
CA GLY A 147 0.28 -26.49 -11.51
C GLY A 147 -0.62 -25.43 -10.88
N ASP A 148 -0.02 -24.28 -10.57
CA ASP A 148 -0.73 -23.17 -9.95
C ASP A 148 -1.48 -22.33 -10.99
N ASP A 149 -2.66 -21.88 -10.62
CA ASP A 149 -3.46 -20.92 -11.36
C ASP A 149 -3.22 -19.51 -10.84
N VAL A 150 -3.34 -18.53 -11.72
CA VAL A 150 -3.16 -17.12 -11.35
C VAL A 150 -4.47 -16.38 -11.61
N PHE A 151 -4.88 -15.58 -10.64
CA PHE A 151 -5.98 -14.63 -10.78
C PHE A 151 -5.48 -13.23 -10.46
N ASP A 152 -5.97 -12.24 -11.20
CA ASP A 152 -5.78 -10.85 -10.86
C ASP A 152 -7.08 -10.05 -10.88
N LEU A 153 -7.17 -9.10 -9.96
CA LEU A 153 -8.33 -8.23 -9.80
C LEU A 153 -7.87 -6.78 -9.79
N ARG A 154 -8.64 -5.93 -10.47
CA ARG A 154 -8.59 -4.49 -10.24
C ARG A 154 -9.80 -4.07 -9.43
N LEU A 155 -9.58 -3.37 -8.33
CA LEU A 155 -10.65 -2.83 -7.50
C LEU A 155 -10.56 -1.30 -7.39
N ASN A 156 -11.71 -0.65 -7.29
CA ASN A 156 -11.83 0.78 -7.09
C ASN A 156 -12.76 1.09 -5.90
N ARG A 157 -13.12 2.36 -5.69
CA ARG A 157 -13.97 2.81 -4.56
C ARG A 157 -13.45 2.34 -3.20
N ILE A 158 -12.17 2.61 -2.96
CA ILE A 158 -11.47 2.16 -1.76
C ILE A 158 -11.99 2.91 -0.53
N GLY A 159 -12.39 2.17 0.50
CA GLY A 159 -12.82 2.65 1.81
C GLY A 159 -12.16 1.88 2.96
N GLY A 160 -12.56 2.16 4.20
CA GLY A 160 -11.94 1.59 5.41
C GLY A 160 -10.84 2.48 6.00
N ASP A 161 -10.35 2.09 7.18
CA ASP A 161 -9.42 2.90 7.98
C ASP A 161 -8.05 3.07 7.32
N LEU A 162 -7.64 2.14 6.46
CA LEU A 162 -6.39 2.20 5.71
C LEU A 162 -6.56 2.72 4.28
N ALA A 163 -7.76 3.15 3.87
CA ALA A 163 -8.01 3.62 2.51
C ALA A 163 -7.08 4.77 2.09
N TYR A 164 -6.69 5.60 3.06
CA TYR A 164 -5.79 6.72 2.85
C TYR A 164 -4.46 6.26 2.22
N LEU A 165 -3.94 5.08 2.59
CA LEU A 165 -2.68 4.57 2.05
C LEU A 165 -2.72 4.31 0.52
N TYR A 166 -3.91 4.17 -0.07
CA TYR A 166 -4.12 3.81 -1.47
C TYR A 166 -4.71 4.94 -2.32
N SER A 167 -4.80 6.14 -1.77
CA SER A 167 -5.59 7.17 -2.41
C SER A 167 -5.00 7.65 -3.75
N GLY A 168 -5.90 8.02 -4.68
CA GLY A 168 -5.55 8.34 -6.07
C GLY A 168 -5.16 7.13 -6.92
N ARG A 169 -5.24 5.90 -6.38
CA ARG A 169 -4.88 4.66 -7.06
C ARG A 169 -6.02 3.65 -6.98
N ASP A 170 -6.00 2.66 -7.87
CA ASP A 170 -6.85 1.46 -7.76
C ASP A 170 -6.10 0.41 -6.89
N LEU A 171 -6.80 -0.61 -6.43
CA LEU A 171 -6.17 -1.82 -5.89
C LEU A 171 -5.89 -2.81 -7.02
N ALA A 172 -4.73 -3.45 -6.94
CA ALA A 172 -4.44 -4.68 -7.64
C ALA A 172 -4.35 -5.81 -6.62
N ILE A 173 -5.06 -6.90 -6.87
CA ILE A 173 -4.92 -8.15 -6.14
C ILE A 173 -4.32 -9.17 -7.09
N SER A 174 -3.28 -9.87 -6.63
CA SER A 174 -2.75 -11.04 -7.30
C SER A 174 -2.96 -12.24 -6.38
N ILE A 175 -3.60 -13.28 -6.91
CA ILE A 175 -3.93 -14.51 -6.20
C ILE A 175 -3.25 -15.66 -6.94
N LEU A 176 -2.53 -16.47 -6.18
CA LEU A 176 -2.00 -17.76 -6.61
C LEU A 176 -2.89 -18.85 -6.01
N SER A 177 -3.49 -19.64 -6.89
CA SER A 177 -4.28 -20.82 -6.53
C SER A 177 -3.44 -22.07 -6.72
N ALA A 178 -3.24 -22.83 -5.65
CA ALA A 178 -2.47 -24.07 -5.71
C ALA A 178 -3.40 -25.28 -5.61
N ALA A 179 -3.31 -26.18 -6.59
CA ALA A 179 -3.99 -27.46 -6.50
C ALA A 179 -3.40 -28.28 -5.34
N ASN A 180 -4.25 -28.75 -4.44
CA ASN A 180 -3.84 -29.63 -3.34
C ASN A 180 -4.80 -30.82 -3.21
N ASN A 181 -4.44 -31.81 -2.38
CA ASN A 181 -5.26 -33.00 -2.18
C ASN A 181 -6.50 -32.75 -1.29
N GLU A 182 -6.62 -31.57 -0.69
CA GLU A 182 -7.74 -31.19 0.17
C GLU A 182 -8.96 -30.77 -0.65
N TYR A 183 -8.74 -30.13 -1.80
CA TYR A 183 -9.80 -29.68 -2.70
C TYR A 183 -9.92 -30.60 -3.92
N ALA A 184 -11.04 -31.32 -4.00
CA ALA A 184 -11.25 -32.37 -5.01
C ALA A 184 -11.45 -31.85 -6.44
N THR A 185 -11.76 -30.56 -6.60
CA THR A 185 -12.12 -29.93 -7.87
C THR A 185 -11.37 -28.61 -8.02
N PRO A 186 -10.07 -28.64 -8.39
CA PRO A 186 -9.32 -27.43 -8.66
C PRO A 186 -9.85 -26.72 -9.91
N PHE A 187 -9.42 -25.48 -10.12
CA PHE A 187 -9.75 -24.74 -11.34
C PHE A 187 -9.23 -25.50 -12.58
N ASP A 188 -10.07 -25.59 -13.61
CA ASP A 188 -9.76 -26.32 -14.85
C ASP A 188 -9.69 -25.40 -16.08
N GLY A 189 -9.65 -24.08 -15.84
CA GLY A 189 -9.65 -23.06 -16.88
C GLY A 189 -11.02 -22.59 -17.32
N GLY A 190 -12.09 -22.97 -16.62
CA GLY A 190 -13.43 -22.51 -16.92
C GLY A 190 -14.34 -22.33 -15.69
N PHE A 191 -15.51 -21.75 -15.97
CA PHE A 191 -16.53 -21.43 -14.97
C PHE A 191 -17.84 -22.20 -15.22
N ASN A 192 -17.73 -23.39 -15.85
CA ASN A 192 -18.87 -24.25 -16.16
C ASN A 192 -19.26 -25.17 -14.99
N THR A 193 -18.34 -25.40 -14.05
CA THR A 193 -18.51 -26.27 -12.89
C THR A 193 -18.03 -25.57 -11.62
N THR A 194 -18.63 -25.91 -10.48
CA THR A 194 -18.13 -25.46 -9.18
C THR A 194 -16.73 -26.01 -8.94
N TRP A 195 -15.84 -25.18 -8.44
CA TRP A 195 -14.47 -25.55 -8.10
C TRP A 195 -14.00 -24.81 -6.85
N GLN A 196 -12.99 -25.37 -6.20
CA GLN A 196 -12.39 -24.81 -4.98
C GLN A 196 -10.90 -25.13 -4.98
N SER A 197 -10.09 -24.21 -4.47
CA SER A 197 -8.65 -24.36 -4.39
C SER A 197 -8.06 -23.57 -3.23
N GLN A 198 -6.83 -23.89 -2.86
CA GLN A 198 -6.06 -23.15 -1.88
C GLN A 198 -5.61 -21.82 -2.50
N ALA A 199 -5.75 -20.71 -1.79
CA ALA A 199 -5.37 -19.39 -2.25
C ALA A 199 -4.28 -18.78 -1.37
N SER A 200 -3.35 -18.08 -2.00
CA SER A 200 -2.47 -17.11 -1.34
C SER A 200 -2.38 -15.87 -2.22
N GLY A 201 -1.99 -14.73 -1.67
CA GLY A 201 -1.93 -13.55 -2.49
C GLY A 201 -1.49 -12.27 -1.82
N LYS A 202 -1.63 -11.21 -2.59
CA LYS A 202 -1.18 -9.86 -2.24
C LYS A 202 -2.14 -8.83 -2.80
N ILE A 203 -2.57 -7.93 -1.93
CA ILE A 203 -3.28 -6.69 -2.25
C ILE A 203 -2.24 -5.57 -2.27
N GLY A 204 -2.28 -4.71 -3.28
CA GLY A 204 -1.42 -3.54 -3.36
C GLY A 204 -2.00 -2.47 -4.25
N SER A 205 -1.33 -1.33 -4.36
CA SER A 205 -1.80 -0.23 -5.21
C SER A 205 -1.41 -0.42 -6.68
N THR A 206 -2.24 0.07 -7.60
CA THR A 206 -1.97 0.07 -9.05
C THR A 206 -2.46 1.36 -9.70
N PRO A 207 -1.86 1.83 -10.81
CA PRO A 207 -2.38 3.00 -11.50
C PRO A 207 -3.86 2.84 -11.87
N SER A 208 -4.63 3.90 -11.66
CA SER A 208 -6.07 3.89 -11.90
C SER A 208 -6.40 3.63 -13.38
N SER A 209 -7.42 2.81 -13.63
CA SER A 209 -7.89 2.46 -14.99
C SER A 209 -8.48 3.65 -15.76
N SER A 210 -9.02 4.63 -15.04
CA SER A 210 -9.51 5.89 -15.59
C SER A 210 -8.33 6.84 -15.85
N SER A 211 -7.51 6.54 -16.86
CA SER A 211 -6.55 7.50 -17.42
C SER A 211 -7.23 8.53 -18.35
N VAL A 212 -8.47 8.93 -18.03
CA VAL A 212 -8.90 10.29 -18.41
C VAL A 212 -7.81 11.19 -17.82
N PRO A 213 -7.10 12.01 -18.64
CA PRO A 213 -6.08 12.91 -18.12
C PRO A 213 -6.74 13.63 -16.94
N PRO A 214 -6.12 13.62 -15.74
CA PRO A 214 -6.77 14.08 -14.53
C PRO A 214 -7.43 15.41 -14.87
N ALA A 215 -8.74 15.50 -14.62
CA ALA A 215 -9.47 16.75 -14.77
C ALA A 215 -8.92 17.68 -13.68
N SER A 216 -7.76 18.28 -13.96
CA SER A 216 -6.83 18.98 -13.07
C SER A 216 -6.67 18.39 -11.68
N ASP A 217 -5.44 18.02 -11.31
CA ASP A 217 -5.02 17.78 -9.91
C ASP A 217 -5.48 18.94 -9.02
N ASN A 218 -6.68 18.84 -8.45
CA ASN A 218 -7.27 19.91 -7.64
C ASN A 218 -7.06 19.64 -6.15
N CYS A 219 -6.57 18.45 -5.79
CA CYS A 219 -6.05 18.16 -4.45
C CYS A 219 -4.54 18.42 -4.44
N HIS A 220 -4.14 19.66 -4.15
CA HIS A 220 -2.73 20.01 -4.02
C HIS A 220 -2.47 20.64 -2.65
N LEU A 221 -1.53 20.04 -1.91
CA LEU A 221 -1.00 20.59 -0.67
C LEU A 221 0.46 20.99 -0.87
N LYS A 222 0.83 22.07 -0.19
CA LYS A 222 2.21 22.53 -0.08
C LYS A 222 2.64 22.56 1.37
N MET A 223 3.63 21.74 1.71
CA MET A 223 4.33 21.78 3.00
C MET A 223 5.53 22.72 2.91
N VAL A 224 5.70 23.55 3.95
CA VAL A 224 6.95 24.26 4.23
C VAL A 224 7.31 24.09 5.71
N ALA A 225 8.41 23.39 5.96
CA ALA A 225 8.97 23.16 7.28
C ALA A 225 10.13 24.13 7.57
N LYS A 226 10.13 24.71 8.77
CA LYS A 226 11.20 25.58 9.27
C LYS A 226 11.54 25.22 10.70
N CYS A 227 12.73 25.59 11.14
CA CYS A 227 13.19 25.40 12.51
C CYS A 227 13.62 26.74 13.12
N SER A 228 13.55 26.85 14.44
CA SER A 228 14.07 27.94 15.27
C SER A 228 14.84 27.35 16.43
N VAL A 229 15.96 27.96 16.80
CA VAL A 229 16.83 27.52 17.89
C VAL A 229 16.80 28.58 18.98
N ASP A 230 16.53 28.17 20.22
CA ASP A 230 16.49 29.05 21.40
C ASP A 230 15.60 30.30 21.20
N GLY A 231 14.43 30.13 20.55
CA GLY A 231 13.50 31.22 20.25
C GLY A 231 13.96 32.21 19.17
N GLY A 232 15.00 31.87 18.40
CA GLY A 232 15.48 32.66 17.26
C GLY A 232 14.49 32.74 16.07
N PRO A 233 14.91 33.36 14.95
CA PRO A 233 14.09 33.41 13.74
C PRO A 233 14.01 32.04 13.06
N TYR A 234 12.84 31.73 12.47
CA TYR A 234 12.63 30.51 11.69
C TYR A 234 13.45 30.48 10.41
N ARG A 235 14.11 29.35 10.14
CA ARG A 235 14.99 29.12 8.98
C ARG A 235 14.75 27.72 8.42
N ASN A 236 15.08 27.50 7.15
CA ASN A 236 15.04 26.17 6.54
C ASN A 236 16.22 25.27 7.02
N LYS A 237 17.26 25.90 7.59
CA LYS A 237 18.40 25.22 8.20
C LYS A 237 18.74 25.87 9.52
N CYS A 238 18.87 25.06 10.56
CA CYS A 238 19.23 25.49 11.90
C CYS A 238 20.56 24.95 12.35
N ARG A 239 21.13 25.60 13.35
CA ARG A 239 22.38 25.18 13.97
C ARG A 239 22.20 25.13 15.47
N ILE A 240 22.37 23.96 16.05
CA ILE A 240 22.39 23.79 17.50
C ILE A 240 23.83 23.72 18.00
N LYS A 241 24.03 24.04 19.27
CA LYS A 241 25.33 23.84 19.93
C LYS A 241 25.33 22.42 20.48
N VAL A 242 26.02 21.50 19.82
CA VAL A 242 26.12 20.13 20.35
C VAL A 242 27.15 20.02 21.45
N THR A 243 26.75 19.25 22.44
CA THR A 243 27.56 18.51 23.40
C THR A 243 27.14 17.06 23.26
N LYS A 244 28.10 16.14 23.08
CA LYS A 244 27.92 14.71 22.77
C LYS A 244 26.61 14.15 23.34
N SER A 245 25.68 13.66 22.51
CA SER A 245 24.38 13.18 22.94
C SER A 245 24.39 11.69 23.35
N ALA A 246 23.46 11.29 24.22
CA ALA A 246 23.07 9.88 24.44
C ALA A 246 22.05 9.36 23.40
N ASN A 247 21.21 10.24 22.86
CA ASN A 247 20.27 9.95 21.78
C ASN A 247 21.02 10.03 20.45
N HIS A 248 20.84 9.04 19.58
CA HIS A 248 21.48 8.97 18.27
C HIS A 248 20.45 8.63 17.19
N TRP A 249 20.60 9.17 15.98
CA TRP A 249 19.89 8.71 14.79
C TRP A 249 20.40 7.34 14.35
N GLU A 250 19.66 6.29 14.64
CA GLU A 250 19.98 4.98 14.10
C GLU A 250 19.45 4.89 12.66
N ARG A 251 20.37 4.71 11.71
CA ARG A 251 20.02 4.26 10.36
C ARG A 251 19.89 2.76 10.39
N TYR A 252 18.73 2.26 10.01
CA TYR A 252 18.52 0.83 9.84
C TYR A 252 18.19 0.53 8.39
N GLU A 253 18.76 -0.57 7.92
CA GLU A 253 18.42 -1.17 6.65
C GLU A 253 17.23 -2.08 6.87
N TYR A 254 16.10 -1.72 6.28
CA TYR A 254 14.92 -2.55 6.30
C TYR A 254 14.85 -3.37 5.01
N ALA A 255 14.89 -4.69 5.11
CA ALA A 255 14.78 -5.58 3.96
C ALA A 255 13.33 -6.07 3.80
N TYR A 256 12.68 -5.67 2.71
CA TYR A 256 11.35 -6.15 2.35
C TYR A 256 11.34 -6.73 0.95
N ASN A 257 10.90 -7.98 0.82
CA ASN A 257 10.79 -8.70 -0.45
C ASN A 257 12.06 -8.61 -1.34
N GLY A 258 13.24 -8.75 -0.72
CA GLY A 258 14.54 -8.68 -1.41
C GLY A 258 15.02 -7.26 -1.77
N GLN A 259 14.27 -6.22 -1.41
CA GLN A 259 14.69 -4.82 -1.55
C GLN A 259 15.11 -4.25 -0.19
N THR A 260 16.13 -3.38 -0.18
CA THR A 260 16.62 -2.71 1.03
C THR A 260 16.20 -1.24 1.04
N PHE A 261 15.58 -0.81 2.12
CA PHE A 261 15.17 0.57 2.38
C PHE A 261 16.03 1.15 3.50
N GLN A 262 16.42 2.42 3.37
CA GLN A 262 17.17 3.14 4.41
C GLN A 262 16.20 3.98 5.22
N MET A 263 16.15 3.76 6.53
CA MET A 263 15.27 4.47 7.45
C MET A 263 16.08 5.09 8.58
N SER A 264 15.60 6.21 9.14
CA SER A 264 16.24 6.87 10.28
C SER A 264 15.20 7.06 11.39
N LYS A 265 15.48 6.61 12.61
CA LYS A 265 14.61 6.85 13.80
C LYS A 265 15.38 7.66 14.85
N TYR A 266 14.71 8.61 15.49
CA TYR A 266 15.28 9.32 16.64
C TYR A 266 14.99 8.56 17.91
N GLY A 267 16.01 8.22 18.69
CA GLY A 267 15.75 7.60 19.97
C GLY A 267 16.99 7.23 20.76
N THR A 268 16.74 6.61 21.90
CA THR A 268 17.75 5.91 22.69
C THR A 268 17.86 4.50 22.14
N HIS A 269 19.04 4.06 21.71
CA HIS A 269 19.32 2.63 21.61
C HIS A 269 18.94 2.01 22.96
N GLY A 270 18.16 0.92 23.02
CA GLY A 270 17.57 0.33 24.24
C GLY A 270 18.52 -0.10 25.38
N TYR A 271 19.73 0.46 25.44
CA TYR A 271 20.67 0.43 26.53
C TYR A 271 20.31 1.44 27.63
N SER A 272 20.70 1.10 28.86
CA SER A 272 20.69 2.05 29.97
C SER A 272 21.65 3.20 29.67
N ILE A 273 21.09 4.41 29.53
CA ILE A 273 21.88 5.62 29.36
C ILE A 273 22.73 5.79 30.63
N PRO A 274 24.07 5.81 30.53
CA PRO A 274 24.90 6.09 31.68
C PRO A 274 24.49 7.43 32.30
N ALA A 275 24.44 7.55 33.62
CA ALA A 275 23.98 8.78 34.29
C ALA A 275 24.76 10.05 33.89
N TRP A 276 25.97 9.91 33.36
CA TRP A 276 26.73 11.04 32.81
C TRP A 276 26.21 11.50 31.45
N ALA A 277 25.56 10.64 30.68
CA ALA A 277 25.07 10.94 29.33
C ALA A 277 23.69 11.62 29.33
N THR A 278 22.95 11.62 30.44
CA THR A 278 21.78 12.48 30.64
C THR A 278 22.16 13.91 31.06
N SER A 279 23.44 14.19 31.33
CA SER A 279 23.91 15.50 31.78
C SER A 279 24.32 16.45 30.63
N PHE A 280 24.16 16.03 29.38
CA PHE A 280 24.51 16.88 28.25
C PHE A 280 23.43 17.93 28.00
N PRO A 281 23.82 19.21 27.82
CA PRO A 281 22.84 20.23 27.53
C PRO A 281 22.16 19.94 26.19
N THR A 282 20.83 19.90 26.24
CA THR A 282 19.98 19.93 25.05
C THR A 282 19.87 21.37 24.56
N THR A 283 19.54 21.51 23.29
CA THR A 283 19.15 22.78 22.71
C THR A 283 17.68 22.71 22.35
N GLN A 284 16.90 23.69 22.80
CA GLN A 284 15.50 23.78 22.46
C GLN A 284 15.37 24.18 20.99
N VAL A 285 14.70 23.34 20.20
CA VAL A 285 14.40 23.60 18.80
C VAL A 285 12.90 23.58 18.56
N THR A 286 12.36 24.66 18.01
CA THR A 286 10.96 24.76 17.60
C THR A 286 10.87 24.60 16.09
N PHE A 287 10.20 23.55 15.65
CA PHE A 287 9.80 23.34 14.27
C PHE A 287 8.47 24.04 14.00
N LYS A 288 8.34 24.62 12.81
CA LYS A 288 7.13 25.27 12.32
C LYS A 288 6.74 24.66 10.98
N TYR A 289 5.52 24.18 10.91
CA TYR A 289 4.94 23.55 9.74
C TYR A 289 3.86 24.47 9.18
N ASN A 290 4.03 24.89 7.94
CA ASN A 290 3.02 25.65 7.21
C ASN A 290 2.48 24.78 6.09
N VAL A 291 1.22 24.40 6.18
CA VAL A 291 0.51 23.66 5.14
C VAL A 291 -0.37 24.63 4.41
N THR A 292 -0.28 24.66 3.08
CA THR A 292 -1.17 25.46 2.22
C THR A 292 -1.92 24.51 1.31
N ASN A 293 -3.24 24.69 1.21
CA ASN A 293 -4.00 24.12 0.11
C ASN A 293 -3.91 25.09 -1.07
N ASP A 294 -3.05 24.78 -2.03
CA ASP A 294 -2.88 25.52 -3.29
C ASP A 294 -3.58 24.83 -4.47
N GLY A 295 -4.42 23.82 -4.19
CA GLY A 295 -5.41 23.31 -5.12
C GLY A 295 -6.71 24.14 -5.14
N ASP A 296 -7.60 23.80 -6.07
CA ASP A 296 -8.87 24.48 -6.30
C ASP A 296 -10.03 23.95 -5.44
N ASN A 297 -9.80 22.85 -4.71
CA ASN A 297 -10.82 22.15 -3.94
C ASN A 297 -10.51 22.09 -2.44
N PRO A 298 -11.52 22.07 -1.54
CA PRO A 298 -11.28 21.96 -0.11
C PRO A 298 -10.67 20.59 0.25
N VAL A 299 -9.67 20.60 1.12
CA VAL A 299 -8.99 19.42 1.64
C VAL A 299 -9.41 19.18 3.08
N SER A 300 -9.63 17.92 3.44
CA SER A 300 -10.08 17.43 4.76
C SER A 300 -9.13 16.36 5.29
N ASN A 301 -9.32 15.92 6.52
CA ASN A 301 -8.48 14.91 7.20
C ASN A 301 -6.98 15.22 7.10
N ILE A 302 -6.62 16.50 7.27
CA ILE A 302 -5.21 16.88 7.23
C ILE A 302 -4.49 16.21 8.39
N LEU A 303 -3.40 15.52 8.08
CA LEU A 303 -2.50 14.86 9.01
C LEU A 303 -1.08 15.32 8.71
N ILE A 304 -0.36 15.80 9.73
CA ILE A 304 1.06 16.15 9.64
C ILE A 304 1.86 15.14 10.45
N GLU A 305 2.80 14.49 9.78
CA GLU A 305 3.75 13.54 10.36
C GLU A 305 5.16 14.09 10.23
N ASP A 306 5.99 13.90 11.25
CA ASP A 306 7.41 14.27 11.25
C ASP A 306 8.26 13.12 11.82
N SER A 307 9.58 13.31 11.91
CA SER A 307 10.51 12.23 12.28
C SER A 307 10.53 11.87 13.77
N PHE A 308 9.53 12.27 14.55
CA PHE A 308 9.52 12.09 16.00
C PHE A 308 8.27 11.34 16.46
N ASP A 309 8.45 10.41 17.41
CA ASP A 309 7.46 9.40 17.84
C ASP A 309 6.15 9.93 18.49
N THR A 310 5.96 11.25 18.64
CA THR A 310 4.71 11.78 19.20
C THR A 310 3.91 12.51 18.13
N PRO A 311 2.58 12.27 17.99
CA PRO A 311 1.75 12.97 17.03
C PRO A 311 1.78 14.50 17.22
N ILE A 312 1.74 15.24 16.11
CA ILE A 312 1.50 16.68 16.14
C ILE A 312 0.00 16.90 16.34
N SER A 313 -0.39 17.82 17.23
CA SER A 313 -1.80 18.13 17.51
C SER A 313 -2.05 19.65 17.49
N GLY A 314 -3.32 20.05 17.67
CA GLY A 314 -3.71 21.45 17.81
C GLY A 314 -3.82 22.26 16.51
N TYR A 315 -3.99 21.60 15.35
CA TYR A 315 -4.23 22.24 14.06
C TYR A 315 -5.59 21.87 13.47
N GLN A 316 -6.06 22.66 12.50
CA GLN A 316 -7.30 22.40 11.78
C GLN A 316 -7.11 21.22 10.82
N THR A 317 -8.05 20.28 10.79
CA THR A 317 -7.99 19.11 9.90
C THR A 317 -8.63 19.35 8.53
N SER A 318 -8.96 20.61 8.19
CA SER A 318 -9.46 20.98 6.86
C SER A 318 -8.95 22.35 6.41
N LEU A 319 -8.74 22.51 5.09
CA LEU A 319 -8.30 23.73 4.43
C LEU A 319 -9.14 24.00 3.18
N ALA A 320 -9.76 25.18 3.12
CA ALA A 320 -10.36 25.67 1.88
C ALA A 320 -9.26 26.02 0.83
N PRO A 321 -9.61 26.10 -0.46
CA PRO A 321 -8.68 26.52 -1.51
C PRO A 321 -7.97 27.85 -1.18
N GLY A 322 -6.66 27.90 -1.39
CA GLY A 322 -5.81 29.06 -1.12
C GLY A 322 -5.55 29.38 0.36
N THR A 323 -6.09 28.58 1.30
CA THR A 323 -5.88 28.80 2.74
C THR A 323 -4.68 28.02 3.27
N SER A 324 -4.09 28.54 4.34
CA SER A 324 -2.97 27.89 5.03
C SER A 324 -3.28 27.69 6.50
N LEU A 325 -2.75 26.61 7.07
CA LEU A 325 -2.62 26.44 8.52
C LEU A 325 -1.15 26.51 8.91
N SER A 326 -0.92 26.78 10.20
CA SER A 326 0.41 26.83 10.78
C SER A 326 0.37 26.18 12.16
N THR A 327 1.28 25.24 12.40
CA THR A 327 1.49 24.65 13.72
C THR A 327 2.97 24.55 14.04
N THR A 328 3.28 24.32 15.31
CA THR A 328 4.66 24.21 15.78
C THR A 328 4.84 23.03 16.72
N ARG A 329 6.04 22.46 16.70
CA ARG A 329 6.48 21.44 17.64
C ARG A 329 7.79 21.88 18.28
N THR A 330 7.91 21.77 19.59
CA THR A 330 9.17 22.07 20.30
C THR A 330 9.77 20.78 20.82
N VAL A 331 11.07 20.59 20.55
CA VAL A 331 11.83 19.39 20.92
C VAL A 331 13.17 19.82 21.52
N GLU A 332 13.62 19.10 22.53
CA GLU A 332 14.96 19.24 23.09
C GLU A 332 15.93 18.35 22.31
N LEU A 333 16.80 18.96 21.50
CA LEU A 333 17.76 18.24 20.66
C LEU A 333 19.16 18.28 21.23
N SER A 334 19.78 17.12 21.30
CA SER A 334 21.17 16.95 21.73
C SER A 334 22.13 16.72 20.55
N GLU A 335 21.63 16.55 19.33
CA GLU A 335 22.41 16.43 18.09
C GLU A 335 21.65 16.92 16.85
N GLY A 336 22.34 16.98 15.71
CA GLY A 336 21.72 17.38 14.44
C GLY A 336 20.77 16.30 13.91
N ILE A 337 19.76 16.74 13.14
CA ILE A 337 18.67 15.93 12.57
C ILE A 337 18.36 16.45 11.16
N GLU A 338 17.95 15.55 10.27
CA GLU A 338 17.16 15.89 9.09
C GLU A 338 15.72 15.44 9.41
N ASN A 339 14.83 16.41 9.62
CA ASN A 339 13.44 16.13 9.99
C ASN A 339 12.63 16.09 8.69
N ASP A 340 12.30 14.87 8.27
CA ASP A 340 11.42 14.60 7.14
C ASP A 340 9.98 14.80 7.61
N VAL A 341 9.28 15.74 6.98
CA VAL A 341 7.90 16.11 7.33
C VAL A 341 7.00 15.79 6.15
N THR A 342 5.93 15.05 6.43
CA THR A 342 4.88 14.73 5.45
C THR A 342 3.57 15.35 5.91
N VAL A 343 2.82 15.93 4.98
CA VAL A 343 1.41 16.24 5.18
C VAL A 343 0.57 15.43 4.20
N LEU A 344 -0.49 14.85 4.73
CA LEU A 344 -1.54 14.16 4.01
C LEU A 344 -2.85 14.91 4.18
N GLY A 345 -3.77 14.77 3.24
CA GLY A 345 -5.15 15.24 3.34
C GLY A 345 -5.97 14.74 2.16
N ASN A 346 -7.30 14.81 2.25
CA ASN A 346 -8.20 14.22 1.26
C ASN A 346 -9.19 15.23 0.68
N HIS A 347 -9.46 15.17 -0.62
CA HIS A 347 -10.59 15.78 -1.28
C HIS A 347 -11.46 14.70 -1.94
N GLY A 348 -12.62 14.41 -1.35
CA GLY A 348 -13.42 13.26 -1.79
C GLY A 348 -12.63 11.95 -1.61
N SER A 349 -12.39 11.24 -2.71
CA SER A 349 -11.55 10.02 -2.74
C SER A 349 -10.08 10.28 -3.12
N GLU A 350 -9.73 11.52 -3.46
CA GLU A 350 -8.38 11.93 -3.84
C GLU A 350 -7.57 12.34 -2.60
N MET A 351 -6.29 11.97 -2.55
CA MET A 351 -5.37 12.36 -1.49
C MET A 351 -4.37 13.35 -2.04
N CYS A 352 -4.24 14.43 -1.30
CA CYS A 352 -3.17 15.37 -1.39
C CYS A 352 -2.03 14.90 -0.47
N ALA A 353 -0.80 14.87 -0.98
CA ALA A 353 0.38 14.71 -0.15
C ALA A 353 1.43 15.76 -0.49
N SER A 354 2.18 16.21 0.51
CA SER A 354 3.32 17.11 0.32
C SER A 354 4.40 16.79 1.35
N THR A 355 5.66 16.87 0.95
CA THR A 355 6.79 16.63 1.85
C THR A 355 7.74 17.81 1.85
N ASP A 356 8.40 18.03 2.99
CA ASP A 356 9.53 18.96 3.10
C ASP A 356 10.54 18.42 4.13
N ILE A 357 11.78 18.87 4.03
CA ILE A 357 12.86 18.45 4.92
C ILE A 357 13.46 19.68 5.58
N VAL A 358 13.44 19.70 6.92
CA VAL A 358 14.11 20.74 7.69
C VAL A 358 15.34 20.19 8.39
N VAL A 359 16.49 20.81 8.11
CA VAL A 359 17.79 20.30 8.54
C VAL A 359 18.33 21.11 9.73
N VAL A 360 18.59 20.42 10.84
CA VAL A 360 19.28 20.96 12.01
C VAL A 360 20.69 20.40 12.06
N ARG A 361 21.71 21.22 11.84
CA ARG A 361 23.13 20.81 11.87
C ARG A 361 23.75 21.08 13.23
N ASP A 362 24.74 20.27 13.59
CA ASP A 362 25.68 20.59 14.66
C ASP A 362 26.64 21.70 14.20
N LYS A 363 26.79 22.76 15.00
CA LYS A 363 27.78 23.82 14.79
C LYS A 363 29.22 23.31 14.73
N ARG A 364 29.58 22.18 15.37
CA ARG A 364 30.97 21.68 15.45
C ARG A 364 31.39 20.74 14.30
N ARG A 365 30.47 20.00 13.67
CA ARG A 365 30.79 19.02 12.62
C ARG A 365 31.03 19.61 11.22
N GLU A 366 30.81 20.90 11.00
CA GLU A 366 31.21 21.58 9.76
C GLU A 366 32.70 22.00 9.72
N ARG A 367 33.51 21.61 10.71
CA ARG A 367 34.97 21.70 10.51
C ARG A 367 35.28 20.87 9.28
N LYS A 368 35.79 21.55 8.23
CA LYS A 368 36.24 20.98 6.96
C LYS A 368 36.77 19.56 7.17
N PRO A 369 36.51 18.61 6.25
CA PRO A 369 37.32 17.41 6.22
C PRO A 369 38.76 17.89 6.21
N HIS A 370 39.43 17.74 7.35
CA HIS A 370 40.85 17.98 7.41
C HIS A 370 41.37 16.73 6.72
N ASP A 371 41.60 16.87 5.42
CA ASP A 371 42.43 15.97 4.68
C ASP A 371 43.64 15.63 5.57
N ASN A 372 43.84 14.34 5.78
CA ASN A 372 45.01 13.76 6.40
C ASN A 372 45.23 14.16 7.86
N ASP A 373 44.43 13.59 8.76
CA ASP A 373 44.97 13.17 10.05
C ASP A 373 45.92 11.99 9.80
N ASP A 374 47.09 12.40 9.32
CA ASP A 374 48.39 11.76 9.41
C ASP A 374 48.48 11.17 10.82
N PHE A 375 48.07 9.90 10.98
CA PHE A 375 48.48 9.02 12.06
C PHE A 375 50.00 8.82 11.92
N LYS A 376 50.77 9.90 12.08
CA LYS A 376 52.17 9.85 12.47
C LYS A 376 52.19 9.33 13.89
N ASN A 377 52.13 8.01 13.92
CA ASN A 377 52.79 7.14 14.84
C ASN A 377 54.10 7.80 15.32
N LYS A 378 54.02 8.61 16.39
CA LYS A 378 55.19 8.99 17.17
C LYS A 378 55.55 7.76 18.01
N GLY A 379 56.06 6.75 17.32
CA GLY A 379 56.87 5.70 17.92
C GLY A 379 58.05 6.39 18.57
N ASN A 380 57.92 6.61 19.87
CA ASN A 380 58.98 7.01 20.76
C ASN A 380 59.81 5.75 21.04
N THR A 381 60.83 5.51 20.21
CA THR A 381 61.91 4.56 20.53
C THR A 381 63.08 5.38 21.06
N ASN A 382 63.25 5.36 22.38
CA ASN A 382 64.54 5.50 23.04
C ASN A 382 64.80 4.19 23.78
#